data_AF-A0A9E0NY48-F1
#
_entry.id   AF-A0A9E0NY48-F1
#
_cell.length_a   1.000
_cell.length_b   1.000
_cell.length_c   1.000
_cell.angle_alpha   90.00
_cell.angle_beta   90.00
_cell.angle_gamma   90.00
#
_symmetry.space_group_name_H-M   'P 1'
#
loop_
_entity.id
_entity.type
_entity.pdbx_description
1 polymer ?
#
loop_
_entity_poly.entity_id
_entity_poly.type
_entity_poly.pdbx_seq_one_letter_code
_entity_poly.pdbx_strand_id
1 'polypeptide(L)'
;MKLVNHQQNPPRALNNLKFKMPQDNLEKLAHSYCKLLNSIDWSDEIIVNGLKEGINKFLSNASIYLNKGSKYEQGDFYSPAALSKINNKHNDIIYEHMILKNKYIQQPCIKRCQSSKSGMNFEFAYRLISKYWKIAIITKEEDAKLRQCGLRNAMPENWDGNNIFSRYEAAGIQLISAKEIHNYIHKN
;
A
#
# COMPACT_ATOMS: atom_id res chain seq x y z
N MET A 1 -5.79 25.71 9.53
CA MET A 1 -5.50 25.32 8.12
C MET A 1 -6.80 25.41 7.36
N LYS A 2 -6.95 26.43 6.49
CA LYS A 2 -8.21 26.71 5.79
C LYS A 2 -8.41 25.67 4.69
N LEU A 3 -9.38 24.77 4.89
CA LEU A 3 -9.94 23.99 3.80
C LEU A 3 -10.46 24.99 2.77
N VAL A 4 -10.03 24.82 1.52
CA VAL A 4 -10.43 25.66 0.40
C VAL A 4 -11.95 25.68 0.33
N ASN A 5 -12.54 26.87 0.53
CA ASN A 5 -13.95 27.14 0.27
C ASN A 5 -14.19 27.04 -1.24
N HIS A 6 -14.46 25.83 -1.73
CA HIS A 6 -15.19 25.64 -2.97
C HIS A 6 -16.43 24.82 -2.65
N GLN A 7 -17.57 25.50 -2.68
CA GLN A 7 -18.90 24.92 -2.83
C GLN A 7 -19.01 24.20 -4.18
N GLN A 8 -18.23 23.14 -4.35
CA GLN A 8 -18.43 22.18 -5.41
C GLN A 8 -18.95 20.92 -4.75
N ASN A 9 -20.14 20.49 -5.18
CA ASN A 9 -20.67 19.18 -4.81
C ASN A 9 -19.56 18.13 -4.98
N PRO A 10 -19.36 17.23 -4.00
CA PRO A 10 -18.39 16.15 -4.16
C PRO A 10 -18.65 15.46 -5.52
N PRO A 11 -17.61 15.20 -6.33
CA PRO A 11 -17.79 14.50 -7.59
C PRO A 11 -18.62 13.24 -7.35
N ARG A 12 -19.63 12.94 -8.21
CA ARG A 12 -20.45 11.71 -8.12
C ARG A 12 -19.62 10.43 -7.91
N ALA A 13 -18.35 10.45 -8.31
CA ALA A 13 -17.33 9.43 -8.08
C ALA A 13 -17.15 9.00 -6.62
N LEU A 14 -17.41 9.91 -5.68
CA LEU A 14 -17.11 9.70 -4.29
C LEU A 14 -18.12 8.80 -3.57
N ASN A 15 -19.37 8.76 -4.04
CA ASN A 15 -20.45 8.02 -3.40
C ASN A 15 -20.34 6.49 -3.53
N ASN A 16 -19.51 5.99 -4.46
CA ASN A 16 -19.34 4.54 -4.73
C ASN A 16 -18.01 3.96 -4.22
N LEU A 17 -17.13 4.79 -3.64
CA LEU A 17 -15.85 4.34 -3.14
C LEU A 17 -16.05 3.44 -1.91
N LYS A 18 -15.67 2.17 -2.05
CA LYS A 18 -15.64 1.20 -0.95
C LYS A 18 -14.41 1.46 -0.10
N PHE A 19 -14.53 2.40 0.82
CA PHE A 19 -13.44 2.73 1.72
C PHE A 19 -13.24 1.65 2.78
N LYS A 20 -11.95 1.37 3.05
CA LYS A 20 -11.37 0.55 4.13
C LYS A 20 -11.11 -0.91 3.77
N MET A 21 -9.89 -1.36 4.12
CA MET A 21 -9.65 -2.77 4.46
C MET A 21 -10.18 -3.01 5.89
N PRO A 22 -11.17 -3.88 6.11
CA PRO A 22 -11.49 -4.36 7.45
C PRO A 22 -10.21 -4.84 8.15
N GLN A 23 -10.08 -4.59 9.46
CA GLN A 23 -8.93 -5.07 10.24
C GLN A 23 -8.72 -6.58 10.03
N ASP A 24 -9.83 -7.31 9.95
CA ASP A 24 -9.94 -8.73 9.63
C ASP A 24 -9.21 -9.13 8.33
N ASN A 25 -9.16 -8.25 7.32
CA ASN A 25 -8.47 -8.55 6.07
C ASN A 25 -6.95 -8.50 6.22
N LEU A 26 -6.41 -7.60 7.05
CA LEU A 26 -4.97 -7.56 7.32
C LEU A 26 -4.50 -8.80 8.10
N GLU A 27 -5.33 -9.28 9.03
CA GLU A 27 -5.07 -10.52 9.77
C GLU A 27 -5.09 -11.73 8.83
N LYS A 28 -6.13 -11.85 7.98
CA LYS A 28 -6.20 -12.90 6.95
C LYS A 28 -5.00 -12.85 6.00
N LEU A 29 -4.58 -11.65 5.59
CA LEU A 29 -3.41 -11.46 4.74
C LEU A 29 -2.13 -11.93 5.43
N ALA A 30 -1.92 -11.55 6.70
CA ALA A 30 -0.77 -11.95 7.49
C ALA A 30 -0.73 -13.47 7.73
N HIS A 31 -1.85 -14.10 8.09
CA HIS A 31 -1.95 -15.55 8.22
C HIS A 31 -1.61 -16.27 6.91
N SER A 32 -2.16 -15.80 5.80
CA SER A 32 -1.92 -16.41 4.48
C SER A 32 -0.46 -16.25 4.06
N TYR A 33 0.16 -15.11 4.37
CA TYR A 33 1.57 -14.89 4.10
C TYR A 33 2.48 -15.77 4.95
N CYS A 34 2.16 -15.97 6.24
CA CYS A 34 2.89 -16.91 7.09
C CYS A 34 2.81 -18.34 6.54
N LYS A 35 1.61 -18.78 6.11
CA LYS A 35 1.43 -20.10 5.49
C LYS A 35 2.30 -20.27 4.25
N LEU A 36 2.33 -19.29 3.35
CA LEU A 36 3.19 -19.32 2.17
C LEU A 36 4.68 -19.42 2.55
N LEU A 37 5.14 -18.54 3.44
CA LEU A 37 6.56 -18.50 3.77
C LEU A 37 7.02 -19.76 4.51
N ASN A 38 6.15 -20.40 5.29
CA ASN A 38 6.43 -21.65 5.99
C ASN A 38 6.33 -22.89 5.10
N SER A 39 5.74 -22.79 3.91
CA SER A 39 5.67 -23.91 2.96
C SER A 39 6.84 -23.99 2.00
N ILE A 40 7.74 -23.00 2.02
CA ILE A 40 8.90 -22.93 1.14
C ILE A 40 10.09 -23.58 1.85
N ASP A 41 10.76 -24.51 1.16
CA ASP A 41 12.11 -24.92 1.54
C ASP A 41 13.10 -23.81 1.14
N TRP A 42 13.51 -23.03 2.14
CA TRP A 42 14.43 -21.91 1.94
C TRP A 42 15.88 -22.34 1.69
N SER A 43 16.19 -23.63 1.82
CA SER A 43 17.51 -24.19 1.52
C SER A 43 17.67 -24.65 0.07
N ASP A 44 16.55 -24.87 -0.63
CA ASP A 44 16.55 -25.24 -2.05
C ASP A 44 16.54 -23.98 -2.94
N GLU A 45 17.70 -23.67 -3.52
CA GLU A 45 17.88 -22.50 -4.38
C GLU A 45 17.04 -22.54 -5.66
N ILE A 46 16.76 -23.72 -6.20
CA ILE A 46 15.95 -23.88 -7.43
C ILE A 46 14.50 -23.52 -7.09
N ILE A 47 13.97 -24.05 -5.98
CA ILE A 47 12.63 -23.71 -5.50
C ILE A 47 12.52 -22.21 -5.20
N VAL A 48 13.47 -21.65 -4.44
CA VAL A 48 13.44 -20.24 -4.04
C VAL A 48 13.47 -19.31 -5.27
N ASN A 49 14.35 -19.58 -6.24
CA ASN A 49 14.43 -18.75 -7.44
C ASN A 49 13.21 -18.93 -8.34
N GLY A 50 12.71 -20.16 -8.50
CA GLY A 50 11.49 -20.44 -9.28
C GLY A 50 10.24 -19.77 -8.71
N LEU A 51 10.14 -19.66 -7.37
CA LEU A 51 9.00 -19.04 -6.69
C LEU A 51 9.14 -17.53 -6.47
N LYS A 52 10.30 -16.93 -6.76
CA LYS A 52 10.64 -15.53 -6.44
C LYS A 52 9.57 -14.54 -6.87
N GLU A 53 9.07 -14.65 -8.09
CA GLU A 53 8.04 -13.74 -8.63
C GLU A 53 6.69 -13.92 -7.91
N GLY A 54 6.33 -15.15 -7.59
CA GLY A 54 5.14 -15.47 -6.81
C GLY A 54 5.21 -14.86 -5.41
N ILE A 55 6.33 -15.02 -4.72
CA ILE A 55 6.59 -14.44 -3.39
C ILE A 55 6.52 -12.90 -3.45
N ASN A 56 7.14 -12.30 -4.47
CA ASN A 56 7.17 -10.84 -4.66
C ASN A 56 5.76 -10.25 -4.87
N LYS A 57 4.90 -10.95 -5.60
CA LYS A 57 3.54 -10.49 -5.94
C LYS A 57 2.48 -10.90 -4.94
N PHE A 58 2.74 -11.91 -4.10
CA PHE A 58 1.75 -12.55 -3.23
C PHE A 58 0.92 -11.55 -2.43
N LEU A 59 1.57 -10.71 -1.61
CA LEU A 59 0.86 -9.77 -0.72
C LEU A 59 -0.05 -8.82 -1.51
N SER A 60 0.39 -8.36 -2.69
CA SER A 60 -0.41 -7.45 -3.52
C SER A 60 -1.62 -8.15 -4.12
N ASN A 61 -1.44 -9.34 -4.68
CA ASN A 61 -2.52 -10.11 -5.28
C ASN A 61 -3.54 -10.55 -4.21
N ALA A 62 -3.06 -11.03 -3.06
CA ALA A 62 -3.91 -11.44 -1.95
C ALA A 62 -4.69 -10.26 -1.35
N SER A 63 -4.05 -9.09 -1.19
CA SER A 63 -4.74 -7.88 -0.71
C SER A 63 -5.84 -7.42 -1.67
N ILE A 64 -5.56 -7.38 -2.98
CA ILE A 64 -6.56 -7.01 -3.99
C ILE A 64 -7.73 -8.00 -3.99
N TYR A 65 -7.44 -9.30 -3.89
CA TYR A 65 -8.46 -10.35 -3.81
C TYR A 65 -9.38 -10.19 -2.60
N LEU A 66 -8.82 -9.88 -1.41
CA LEU A 66 -9.58 -9.76 -0.17
C LEU A 66 -10.55 -8.55 -0.15
N ASN A 67 -10.21 -7.47 -0.84
CA ASN A 67 -10.97 -6.21 -0.77
C ASN A 67 -12.11 -6.11 -1.79
N LYS A 68 -12.08 -6.93 -2.87
CA LYS A 68 -13.04 -6.92 -3.98
C LYS A 68 -13.13 -5.55 -4.69
N GLY A 69 -13.55 -5.53 -5.96
CA GLY A 69 -13.67 -4.29 -6.74
C GLY A 69 -12.34 -3.78 -7.31
N SER A 70 -12.32 -2.53 -7.78
CA SER A 70 -11.15 -1.95 -8.43
C SER A 70 -10.06 -1.65 -7.42
N LYS A 71 -8.81 -2.06 -7.68
CA LYS A 71 -7.67 -1.75 -6.79
C LYS A 71 -7.50 -0.25 -6.56
N TYR A 72 -7.91 0.58 -7.52
CA TYR A 72 -7.79 2.04 -7.41
C TYR A 72 -8.82 2.66 -6.46
N GLU A 73 -9.86 1.92 -6.09
CA GLU A 73 -10.85 2.33 -5.07
C GLU A 73 -10.45 1.84 -3.67
N GLN A 74 -9.38 1.05 -3.58
CA GLN A 74 -8.90 0.39 -2.36
C GLN A 74 -7.69 1.10 -1.71
N GLY A 75 -7.38 2.32 -2.14
CA GLY A 75 -6.32 3.13 -1.52
C GLY A 75 -6.65 3.53 -0.09
N ASP A 76 -5.63 3.57 0.76
CA ASP A 76 -5.71 4.19 2.09
C ASP A 76 -5.69 5.73 1.95
N PHE A 77 -4.97 6.22 0.94
CA PHE A 77 -4.75 7.64 0.67
C PHE A 77 -4.88 7.95 -0.82
N TYR A 78 -5.26 9.19 -1.11
CA TYR A 78 -5.46 9.68 -2.47
C TYR A 78 -4.85 11.06 -2.61
N SER A 79 -4.13 11.31 -3.69
CA SER A 79 -3.87 12.70 -4.08
C SER A 79 -5.15 13.32 -4.64
N PRO A 80 -5.38 14.64 -4.44
CA PRO A 80 -6.53 15.32 -5.04
C PRO A 80 -6.61 15.14 -6.57
N ALA A 81 -5.44 15.17 -7.23
CA ALA A 81 -5.32 14.98 -8.67
C ALA A 81 -5.76 13.57 -9.09
N ALA A 82 -5.32 12.52 -8.39
CA ALA A 82 -5.72 11.15 -8.68
C ALA A 82 -7.21 10.90 -8.40
N LEU A 83 -7.73 11.48 -7.30
CA LEU A 83 -9.14 11.37 -6.93
C LEU A 83 -10.06 11.89 -8.04
N SER A 84 -9.69 13.00 -8.69
CA SER A 84 -10.44 13.55 -9.84
C SER A 84 -10.46 12.64 -11.08
N LYS A 85 -9.53 11.70 -11.19
CA LYS A 85 -9.34 10.82 -12.36
C LYS A 85 -9.90 9.40 -12.18
N ILE A 86 -10.29 9.03 -10.96
CA ILE A 86 -10.56 7.65 -10.56
C ILE A 86 -11.64 6.95 -11.40
N ASN A 87 -12.64 7.70 -11.88
CA ASN A 87 -13.76 7.16 -12.65
C ASN A 87 -13.53 7.11 -14.17
N ASN A 88 -12.58 7.89 -14.69
CA ASN A 88 -12.54 8.19 -16.12
C ASN A 88 -11.31 7.61 -16.81
N LYS A 89 -10.17 7.50 -16.10
CA LYS A 89 -8.89 7.08 -16.71
C LYS A 89 -7.99 6.36 -15.71
N HIS A 90 -8.21 5.06 -15.53
CA HIS A 90 -7.29 4.21 -14.73
C HIS A 90 -5.86 4.18 -15.28
N ASN A 91 -5.66 4.53 -16.55
CA ASN A 91 -4.35 4.57 -17.18
C ASN A 91 -3.47 5.72 -16.67
N ASP A 92 -4.02 6.74 -16.02
CA ASP A 92 -3.26 7.92 -15.56
C ASP A 92 -3.04 7.94 -14.04
N ILE A 93 -3.47 6.89 -13.35
CA ILE A 93 -3.31 6.73 -11.91
C ILE A 93 -2.47 5.50 -11.58
N ILE A 94 -1.79 5.56 -10.44
CA ILE A 94 -0.84 4.57 -9.96
C ILE A 94 -1.33 4.05 -8.60
N TYR A 95 -1.31 2.74 -8.46
CA TYR A 95 -1.49 2.05 -7.18
C TYR A 95 -0.10 1.87 -6.54
N GLU A 96 0.20 2.67 -5.53
CA GLU A 96 1.56 2.82 -4.98
C GLU A 96 1.63 2.35 -3.53
N HIS A 97 2.72 1.65 -3.18
CA HIS A 97 3.00 1.28 -1.79
C HIS A 97 3.76 2.41 -1.12
N MET A 98 3.13 3.11 -0.17
CA MET A 98 3.71 4.28 0.48
C MET A 98 5.08 3.96 1.08
N ILE A 99 5.19 2.80 1.72
CA ILE A 99 6.44 2.25 2.23
C ILE A 99 6.88 1.08 1.33
N LEU A 100 8.19 0.98 1.09
CA LEU A 100 8.77 -0.05 0.23
C LEU A 100 8.54 -1.46 0.80
N LYS A 101 7.46 -2.12 0.36
CA LYS A 101 7.05 -3.44 0.85
C LYS A 101 8.16 -4.48 0.78
N ASN A 102 9.02 -4.43 -0.25
CA ASN A 102 10.14 -5.36 -0.38
C ASN A 102 11.13 -5.16 0.79
N LYS A 103 11.57 -3.92 1.01
CA LYS A 103 12.58 -3.58 2.01
C LYS A 103 12.08 -3.74 3.46
N TYR A 104 10.83 -3.36 3.74
CA TYR A 104 10.33 -3.25 5.12
C TYR A 104 9.33 -4.32 5.53
N ILE A 105 8.85 -5.16 4.61
CA ILE A 105 7.96 -6.29 4.91
C ILE A 105 8.57 -7.59 4.41
N GLN A 106 8.80 -7.74 3.10
CA GLN A 106 9.17 -9.02 2.50
C GLN A 106 10.57 -9.46 2.93
N GLN A 107 11.60 -8.62 2.82
CA GLN A 107 12.96 -8.98 3.21
C GLN A 107 13.10 -9.32 4.70
N PRO A 108 12.55 -8.53 5.64
CA PRO A 108 12.56 -8.92 7.05
C PRO A 108 11.87 -10.27 7.29
N CYS A 109 10.76 -10.54 6.60
CA CYS A 109 10.07 -11.83 6.73
C CYS A 109 10.90 -12.99 6.15
N ILE A 110 11.45 -12.83 4.95
CA ILE A 110 12.29 -13.85 4.30
C ILE A 110 13.52 -14.16 5.15
N LYS A 111 14.23 -13.13 5.62
CA LYS A 111 15.41 -13.29 6.49
C LYS A 111 15.06 -14.05 7.77
N ARG A 112 13.88 -13.79 8.34
CA ARG A 112 13.41 -14.53 9.51
C ARG A 112 13.20 -16.01 9.19
N CYS A 113 12.59 -16.35 8.06
CA CYS A 113 12.43 -17.75 7.64
C CYS A 113 13.79 -18.44 7.41
N GLN A 114 14.75 -17.74 6.82
CA GLN A 114 16.09 -18.26 6.56
C GLN A 114 16.95 -18.46 7.81
N SER A 115 16.70 -17.68 8.87
CA SER A 115 17.51 -17.69 10.10
C SER A 115 16.86 -18.41 11.29
N SER A 116 15.55 -18.62 11.26
CA SER A 116 14.79 -19.19 12.37
C SER A 116 14.37 -20.63 12.09
N LYS A 117 14.73 -21.56 12.99
CA LYS A 117 14.22 -22.94 12.96
C LYS A 117 12.70 -23.03 13.13
N SER A 118 12.06 -22.03 13.74
CA SER A 118 10.61 -22.00 13.95
C SER A 118 9.82 -21.37 12.80
N GLY A 119 10.49 -20.95 11.72
CA GLY A 119 9.85 -20.31 10.57
C GLY A 119 9.24 -18.93 10.86
N MET A 120 8.27 -18.55 10.05
CA MET A 120 7.48 -17.32 10.17
C MET A 120 6.38 -17.47 11.23
N ASN A 121 6.23 -16.45 12.09
CA ASN A 121 5.09 -16.35 13.00
C ASN A 121 4.18 -15.18 12.62
N PHE A 122 2.93 -15.30 13.05
CA PHE A 122 1.86 -14.38 12.71
C PHE A 122 2.13 -12.97 13.25
N GLU A 123 2.52 -12.85 14.52
CA GLU A 123 2.70 -11.56 15.21
C GLU A 123 3.76 -10.70 14.51
N PHE A 124 4.86 -11.31 14.06
CA PHE A 124 5.91 -10.61 13.33
C PHE A 124 5.41 -10.09 11.98
N ALA A 125 4.78 -10.96 11.17
CA ALA A 125 4.27 -10.61 9.86
C ALA A 125 3.15 -9.55 9.97
N TYR A 126 2.21 -9.75 10.88
CA TYR A 126 1.10 -8.84 11.12
C TYR A 126 1.56 -7.46 11.57
N ARG A 127 2.55 -7.37 12.46
CA ARG A 127 3.13 -6.08 12.88
C ARG A 127 3.71 -5.31 11.71
N LEU A 128 4.46 -5.96 10.81
CA LEU A 128 5.04 -5.28 9.65
C LEU A 128 3.98 -4.89 8.62
N ILE A 129 3.04 -5.79 8.33
CA ILE A 129 1.95 -5.55 7.39
C ILE A 129 1.05 -4.41 7.92
N SER A 130 0.61 -4.46 9.17
CA SER A 130 -0.24 -3.42 9.75
C SER A 130 0.42 -2.03 9.76
N LYS A 131 1.73 -1.98 10.02
CA LYS A 131 2.52 -0.73 10.05
C LYS A 131 2.78 -0.18 8.64
N TYR A 132 3.19 -1.02 7.70
CA TYR A 132 3.78 -0.57 6.44
C TYR A 132 2.96 -0.87 5.18
N TRP A 133 1.93 -1.72 5.25
CA TRP A 133 1.04 -1.98 4.11
C TRP A 133 0.01 -0.85 3.98
N LYS A 134 0.46 0.27 3.41
CA LYS A 134 -0.34 1.45 3.13
C LYS A 134 -0.25 1.81 1.66
N ILE A 135 -1.41 2.05 1.05
CA ILE A 135 -1.55 2.28 -0.37
C ILE A 135 -1.95 3.74 -0.61
N ALA A 136 -1.19 4.42 -1.47
CA ALA A 136 -1.63 5.68 -2.05
C ALA A 136 -2.04 5.50 -3.49
N ILE A 137 -3.09 6.21 -3.89
CA ILE A 137 -3.47 6.39 -5.29
C ILE A 137 -3.02 7.78 -5.71
N ILE A 138 -2.03 7.81 -6.61
CA ILE A 138 -1.41 9.03 -7.14
C ILE A 138 -1.49 9.03 -8.65
N THR A 139 -1.17 10.14 -9.31
CA THR A 139 -1.10 10.18 -10.77
C THR A 139 0.26 9.70 -11.30
N LYS A 140 0.33 9.41 -12.60
CA LYS A 140 1.62 9.15 -13.29
C LYS A 140 2.60 10.32 -13.16
N GLU A 141 2.11 11.55 -13.20
CA GLU A 141 2.94 12.74 -13.04
C GLU A 141 3.52 12.83 -11.62
N GLU A 142 2.76 12.44 -10.60
CA GLU A 142 3.21 12.37 -9.21
C GLU A 142 4.22 11.23 -8.99
N ASP A 143 4.01 10.05 -9.58
CA ASP A 143 5.03 8.98 -9.61
C ASP A 143 6.32 9.45 -10.31
N ALA A 144 6.21 10.24 -11.37
CA ALA A 144 7.35 10.85 -12.03
C ALA A 144 8.13 11.80 -11.11
N LYS A 145 7.45 12.62 -10.30
CA LYS A 145 8.09 13.45 -9.27
C LYS A 145 8.83 12.61 -8.23
N LEU A 146 8.21 11.54 -7.71
CA LEU A 146 8.89 10.62 -6.78
C LEU A 146 10.17 10.04 -7.39
N ARG A 147 10.14 9.68 -8.68
CA ARG A 147 11.31 9.17 -9.40
C ARG A 147 12.40 10.24 -9.55
N GLN A 148 12.04 11.48 -9.92
CA GLN A 148 12.97 12.59 -10.06
C GLN A 148 13.67 12.94 -8.75
N CYS A 149 12.97 12.84 -7.62
CA CYS A 149 13.55 13.02 -6.29
C CYS A 149 14.37 11.82 -5.78
N GLY A 150 14.51 10.74 -6.56
CA GLY A 150 15.16 9.50 -6.10
C GLY A 150 14.33 8.68 -5.08
N LEU A 151 13.09 9.10 -4.82
CA LEU A 151 12.21 8.53 -3.79
C LEU A 151 11.30 7.42 -4.31
N ARG A 152 11.37 7.03 -5.60
CA ARG A 152 10.56 5.91 -6.12
C ARG A 152 10.88 4.58 -5.45
N ASN A 153 12.16 4.34 -5.21
CA ASN A 153 12.68 3.08 -4.67
C ASN A 153 13.46 3.27 -3.35
N ALA A 154 13.28 4.41 -2.68
CA ALA A 154 13.94 4.72 -1.42
C ALA A 154 13.03 5.55 -0.49
N MET A 155 13.33 5.48 0.81
CA MET A 155 12.84 6.45 1.78
C MET A 155 13.82 7.63 1.83
N PRO A 156 13.39 8.83 2.25
CA PRO A 156 14.30 9.93 2.54
C PRO A 156 15.39 9.52 3.54
N GLU A 157 16.58 10.12 3.44
CA GLU A 157 17.74 9.76 4.28
C GLU A 157 17.46 9.92 5.79
N ASN A 158 16.67 10.93 6.16
CA ASN A 158 16.29 11.25 7.53
C ASN A 158 14.97 10.59 7.97
N TRP A 159 14.51 9.54 7.27
CA TRP A 159 13.26 8.87 7.62
C TRP A 159 13.37 8.12 8.96
N ASP A 160 12.43 8.41 9.87
CA ASP A 160 12.40 7.90 11.25
C ASP A 160 11.82 6.48 11.39
N GLY A 161 11.38 5.88 10.28
CA GLY A 161 10.74 4.56 10.28
C GLY A 161 9.25 4.55 10.67
N ASN A 162 8.64 5.73 10.91
CA ASN A 162 7.26 5.87 11.38
C ASN A 162 6.40 6.73 10.47
N ASN A 163 6.90 7.87 9.98
CA ASN A 163 6.10 8.74 9.13
C ASN A 163 5.92 8.11 7.74
N ILE A 164 4.75 7.53 7.48
CA ILE A 164 4.45 6.88 6.19
C ILE A 164 4.36 7.87 5.02
N PHE A 165 4.23 9.17 5.28
CA PHE A 165 4.07 10.21 4.27
C PHE A 165 5.39 10.80 3.78
N SER A 166 6.54 10.48 4.39
CA SER A 166 7.79 11.22 4.17
C SER A 166 8.24 11.31 2.71
N ARG A 167 7.97 10.29 1.88
CA ARG A 167 8.28 10.34 0.44
C ARG A 167 7.47 11.40 -0.31
N TYR A 168 6.19 11.49 0.04
CA TYR A 168 5.24 12.40 -0.61
C TYR A 168 5.45 13.83 -0.13
N GLU A 169 5.70 14.02 1.17
CA GLU A 169 6.06 15.32 1.73
C GLU A 169 7.33 15.88 1.07
N ALA A 170 8.38 15.07 0.95
CA ALA A 170 9.62 15.46 0.28
C ALA A 170 9.44 15.76 -1.22
N ALA A 171 8.48 15.12 -1.89
CA ALA A 171 8.15 15.37 -3.30
C ALA A 171 7.07 16.45 -3.50
N GLY A 172 6.58 17.10 -2.44
CA GLY A 172 5.51 18.09 -2.50
C GLY A 172 4.17 17.54 -2.98
N ILE A 173 3.88 16.26 -2.70
CA ILE A 173 2.63 15.58 -3.05
C ILE A 173 1.74 15.52 -1.80
N GLN A 174 0.55 16.11 -1.91
CA GLN A 174 -0.45 16.07 -0.85
C GLN A 174 -1.30 14.82 -0.97
N LEU A 175 -1.58 14.18 0.16
CA LEU A 175 -2.43 12.99 0.26
C LEU A 175 -3.56 13.25 1.27
N ILE A 176 -4.75 12.77 0.93
CA ILE A 176 -5.94 12.82 1.79
C ILE A 176 -6.34 11.38 2.10
N SER A 177 -6.69 11.07 3.35
CA SER A 177 -7.09 9.71 3.71
C SER A 177 -8.47 9.36 3.17
N ALA A 178 -8.66 8.08 2.84
CA ALA A 178 -9.95 7.48 2.54
C ALA A 178 -11.03 7.84 3.60
N LYS A 179 -10.63 7.88 4.88
CA LYS A 179 -11.51 8.21 6.00
C LYS A 179 -11.98 9.67 5.95
N GLU A 180 -11.08 10.60 5.66
CA GLU A 180 -11.43 12.02 5.52
C GLU A 180 -12.36 12.24 4.33
N ILE A 181 -12.09 11.58 3.20
CA ILE A 181 -12.95 11.62 2.01
C ILE A 181 -14.35 11.09 2.35
N HIS A 182 -14.45 9.92 2.99
CA HIS A 182 -15.72 9.34 3.44
C HIS A 182 -16.50 10.30 4.35
N ASN A 183 -15.83 10.86 5.36
CA ASN A 183 -16.47 11.81 6.28
C ASN A 183 -16.97 13.08 5.58
N TYR A 184 -16.28 13.56 4.54
CA TYR A 184 -16.70 14.72 3.77
C TYR A 184 -17.98 14.45 2.96
N ILE A 185 -18.11 13.25 2.40
CA ILE A 185 -19.25 12.86 1.56
C ILE A 185 -20.52 12.70 2.39
N HIS A 186 -20.43 12.09 3.58
CA HIS A 186 -21.60 11.72 4.39
C HIS A 186 -21.98 12.74 5.48
N LYS A 187 -21.25 13.86 5.58
CA LYS A 187 -21.62 14.98 6.46
C LYS A 187 -22.49 16.05 5.77
N ASN A 188 -22.72 15.91 4.47
CA ASN A 188 -23.64 16.73 3.66
C ASN A 188 -24.75 15.85 3.09
#